data_AF-I9E8V6-F1
#
_entry.id   AF-I9E8V6-F1
#
_cell.length_a   1.000
_cell.length_b   1.000
_cell.length_c   1.000
_cell.angle_alpha   90.00
_cell.angle_beta   90.00
_cell.angle_gamma   90.00
#
_symmetry.space_group_name_H-M   'P 1'
#
loop_
_entity.id
_entity.type
_entity.pdbx_description
1 polymer ?
#
loop_
_entity_poly.entity_id
_entity_poly.type
_entity_poly.pdbx_seq_one_letter_code
_entity_poly.pdbx_strand_id
1 'polypeptide(L)' 'MHVSGFKYREIAEKLNLPLGTVKSRIFFTRQKLQEELKDFR' A
#
# COMPACT_ATOMS: atom_id res chain seq x y z
N MET A 1 11.39 8.37 4.23
CA MET A 1 11.35 6.91 4.51
C MET A 1 11.05 6.18 3.21
N HIS A 2 12.06 5.87 2.41
CA HIS A 2 11.90 4.90 1.32
C HIS A 2 12.21 3.53 1.92
N VAL A 3 11.18 2.85 2.43
CA VAL A 3 11.31 1.44 2.74
C VAL A 3 11.74 0.78 1.44
N SER A 4 12.87 0.08 1.45
CA SER A 4 13.41 -0.71 0.34
C SER A 4 12.29 -1.56 -0.25
N GLY A 5 11.63 -1.03 -1.27
CA GLY A 5 10.27 -1.43 -1.61
C GLY A 5 10.24 -2.11 -2.96
N PHE A 6 9.58 -3.27 -3.00
CA PHE A 6 9.14 -3.88 -4.25
C PHE A 6 8.38 -2.84 -5.09
N LYS A 7 8.69 -2.74 -6.37
CA LYS A 7 7.93 -1.94 -7.32
C LYS A 7 6.49 -2.46 -7.32
N TYR A 8 5.51 -1.57 -7.46
CA TYR A 8 4.11 -1.99 -7.53
C TYR A 8 3.82 -3.02 -8.64
N ARG A 9 4.62 -3.02 -9.71
CA ARG A 9 4.56 -4.05 -10.77
C ARG A 9 4.99 -5.43 -10.26
N GLU A 10 6.07 -5.52 -9.51
CA GLU A 10 6.56 -6.78 -8.93
C GLU A 10 5.54 -7.35 -7.93
N ILE A 11 4.87 -6.48 -7.16
CA ILE A 11 3.78 -6.87 -6.25
C ILE A 11 2.57 -7.36 -7.04
N ALA A 12 2.19 -6.65 -8.11
CA ALA A 12 1.06 -7.02 -8.97
C ALA A 12 1.28 -8.38 -9.63
N GLU A 13 2.47 -8.61 -10.19
CA GLU A 13 2.86 -9.89 -10.80
C GLU A 13 2.89 -11.03 -9.78
N LYS A 14 3.55 -10.82 -8.63
CA LYS A 14 3.68 -11.84 -7.58
C LYS A 14 2.33 -12.25 -6.98
N LEU A 15 1.39 -11.31 -6.87
CA LEU A 15 0.06 -11.56 -6.31
C LEU A 15 -1.00 -11.87 -7.39
N ASN A 16 -0.64 -11.85 -8.67
CA ASN A 16 -1.56 -11.94 -9.81
C ASN A 16 -2.75 -10.95 -9.70
N LEU A 17 -2.44 -9.69 -9.39
CA LEU A 17 -3.42 -8.62 -9.25
C LEU A 17 -3.16 -7.52 -10.28
N PRO A 18 -4.18 -6.77 -10.71
CA PRO A 18 -3.96 -5.57 -11.50
C PRO A 18 -3.10 -4.54 -10.77
N LEU A 19 -2.21 -3.85 -11.49
CA LEU A 19 -1.38 -2.76 -10.94
C LEU A 19 -2.25 -1.68 -10.27
N GLY A 20 -3.43 -1.40 -10.82
CA GLY A 20 -4.40 -0.48 -10.23
C GLY A 20 -4.91 -0.93 -8.86
N THR A 21 -5.12 -2.24 -8.67
CA THR A 21 -5.54 -2.84 -7.40
C THR A 21 -4.47 -2.71 -6.33
N VAL A 22 -3.20 -2.92 -6.69
CA VAL A 22 -2.09 -2.73 -5.75
C VAL A 22 -2.02 -1.26 -5.31
N LYS A 23 -2.11 -0.32 -6.25
CA LYS A 23 -2.09 1.12 -5.96
C LYS A 23 -3.26 1.53 -5.06
N SER A 24 -4.49 1.11 -5.39
CA SER A 24 -5.67 1.49 -4.64
C SER A 24 -5.66 0.92 -3.22
N ARG A 25 -5.30 -0.36 -3.05
CA ARG A 25 -5.17 -0.97 -1.72
C ARG A 25 -4.16 -0.23 -0.85
N ILE A 26 -2.96 0.06 -1.36
CA ILE A 26 -1.93 0.81 -0.61
C ILE A 26 -2.47 2.18 -0.20
N PHE A 27 -3.14 2.89 -1.10
CA PHE A 27 -3.71 4.20 -0.80
C PHE A 27 -4.78 4.15 0.31
N PHE A 28 -5.74 3.21 0.22
CA PHE A 28 -6.78 3.06 1.23
C PHE A 28 -6.22 2.57 2.56
N THR A 29 -5.30 1.61 2.56
CA THR A 29 -4.65 1.14 3.79
C THR A 29 -3.88 2.27 4.47
N ARG A 30 -3.22 3.16 3.73
CA ARG A 30 -2.54 4.34 4.33
C ARG A 30 -3.52 5.31 4.99
N GLN A 31 -4.65 5.59 4.35
CA GLN A 31 -5.69 6.44 4.96
C GLN A 31 -6.25 5.80 6.23
N LYS A 32 -6.60 4.51 6.15
CA LYS A 32 -7.11 3.76 7.30
C LYS A 32 -6.12 3.71 8.46
N LEU A 33 -4.84 3.45 8.19
CA LEU A 33 -3.81 3.46 9.21
C LEU A 33 -3.60 4.85 9.81
N GLN A 34 -3.71 5.92 9.01
CA GLN A 34 -3.63 7.30 9.54
C GLN A 34 -4.80 7.62 10.46
N GLU A 35 -6.00 7.12 10.17
CA GLU A 35 -7.17 7.26 11.04
C GLU A 35 -7.02 6.43 12.32
N GLU A 36 -6.66 5.15 12.21
CA GLU A 36 -6.50 4.23 13.34
C GLU A 36 -5.38 4.66 14.30
N LEU A 37 -4.30 5.25 13.77
CA LEU A 37 -3.15 5.69 14.56
C LEU A 37 -3.24 7.16 14.99
N LYS A 38 -4.35 7.85 14.71
CA LYS A 38 -4.53 9.27 15.03
C LYS A 38 -4.38 9.57 16.52
N ASP A 39 -4.79 8.63 17.37
CA ASP A 39 -4.75 8.73 18.83
C ASP A 39 -3.36 8.42 19.42
N PHE A 40 -2.45 7.85 18.62
CA PHE A 40 -1.09 7.48 19.02
C PHE A 40 -0.04 8.53 18.64
N ARG A 41 -0.47 9.77 18.37
CA ARG A 41 0.37 10.83 17.83
C ARG A 41 1.03 11.69 18.91
#